data_AF-A0A2P6RCK8-F1
#
_entry.id   AF-A0A2P6RCK8-F1
#
_cell.length_a   1.000
_cell.length_b   1.000
_cell.length_c   1.000
_cell.angle_alpha   90.00
_cell.angle_beta   90.00
_cell.angle_gamma   90.00
#
_symmetry.space_group_name_H-M   'P 1'
#
loop_
_entity.id
_entity.type
_entity.pdbx_description
1 polymer ?
#
loop_
_entity_poly.entity_id
_entity_poly.type
_entity_poly.pdbx_seq_one_letter_code
_entity_poly.pdbx_strand_id
1 'polypeptide(L)'
;MLQKDPLLVILLVVKVFEGWKDTNCNGSEKSFCWDNFLSPVTMQMMEDMRVQFVDLLSNIGFVDKSRGANAYNQYSHDLEMVSAILCAGLYPNVVQCKRRGKWTAF
;
A
#
# COMPACT_ATOMS: atom_id res chain seq x y z
N MET A 1 16.24 -4.44 16.19
CA MET A 1 15.39 -5.64 16.16
C MET A 1 14.05 -5.25 15.53
N LEU A 2 13.96 -5.39 14.21
CA LEU A 2 12.76 -5.02 13.45
C LEU A 2 11.71 -6.10 13.66
N GLN A 3 10.72 -5.77 14.48
CA GLN A 3 9.48 -6.53 14.57
C GLN A 3 8.84 -6.45 13.18
N LYS A 4 8.79 -7.57 12.45
CA LYS A 4 8.10 -7.62 11.15
C LYS A 4 6.60 -7.65 11.43
N ASP A 5 6.04 -6.46 11.56
CA ASP A 5 4.63 -6.24 11.81
C ASP A 5 3.78 -6.63 10.58
N PRO A 6 2.53 -7.10 10.74
CA PRO A 6 1.62 -7.44 9.63
C PRO A 6 1.35 -6.28 8.66
N LEU A 7 1.54 -5.04 9.10
CA LEU A 7 1.50 -3.84 8.27
C LEU A 7 2.56 -3.84 7.14
N LEU A 8 3.64 -4.62 7.30
CA LEU A 8 4.70 -4.77 6.30
C LEU A 8 4.18 -5.34 4.97
N VAL A 9 3.16 -6.21 5.00
CA VAL A 9 2.64 -6.85 3.77
C VAL A 9 1.90 -5.83 2.92
N ILE A 10 1.05 -5.00 3.51
CA ILE A 10 0.32 -3.96 2.76
C ILE A 10 1.31 -2.93 2.20
N LEU A 11 2.29 -2.50 2.99
CA LEU A 11 3.35 -1.60 2.54
C LEU A 11 4.21 -2.21 1.43
N LEU A 12 4.48 -3.52 1.48
CA LEU A 12 5.20 -4.23 0.42
C LEU A 12 4.39 -4.20 -0.88
N VAL A 13 3.09 -4.47 -0.82
CA VAL A 13 2.21 -4.40 -1.99
C VAL A 13 2.20 -2.98 -2.58
N VAL A 14 2.18 -1.94 -1.74
CA VAL A 14 2.29 -0.55 -2.21
C VAL A 14 3.61 -0.31 -2.95
N LYS A 15 4.75 -0.74 -2.39
CA LYS A 15 6.06 -0.59 -3.06
C LYS A 15 6.16 -1.34 -4.38
N VAL A 16 5.66 -2.57 -4.42
CA VAL A 16 5.61 -3.38 -5.64
C VAL A 16 4.76 -2.67 -6.70
N PHE A 17 3.65 -2.07 -6.29
CA PHE A 17 2.78 -1.30 -7.17
C PHE A 17 3.41 -0.03 -7.71
N GLU A 18 4.14 0.73 -6.89
CA GLU A 18 4.91 1.89 -7.34
C GLU A 18 5.97 1.50 -8.38
N GLY A 19 6.74 0.42 -8.12
CA GLY A 19 7.73 -0.07 -9.09
C GLY A 19 7.12 -0.56 -10.41
N TRP A 20 5.94 -1.19 -10.36
CA TRP A 20 5.19 -1.54 -11.56
C TRP A 20 4.72 -0.29 -12.31
N LYS A 21 4.23 0.72 -11.60
CA LYS A 21 3.74 1.96 -12.22
C LYS A 21 4.85 2.72 -12.95
N ASP A 22 6.03 2.80 -12.34
CA ASP A 22 7.22 3.42 -12.96
C ASP A 22 7.65 2.68 -14.22
N THR A 23 7.62 1.34 -14.22
CA THR A 23 7.98 0.53 -15.39
C THR A 23 6.90 0.50 -16.48
N ASN A 24 5.63 0.66 -16.11
CA ASN A 24 4.52 0.78 -17.05
C ASN A 24 4.64 2.07 -17.88
N CYS A 25 5.05 3.20 -17.27
CA CYS A 25 5.36 4.42 -18.00
C CYS A 25 6.47 4.25 -19.05
N ASN A 26 7.38 3.29 -18.85
CA ASN A 26 8.48 2.98 -19.75
C ASN A 26 8.17 1.84 -20.75
N GLY A 27 6.96 1.28 -20.74
CA GLY A 27 6.54 0.20 -21.64
C GLY A 27 7.13 -1.18 -21.33
N SER A 28 7.81 -1.34 -20.18
CA SER A 28 8.45 -2.59 -19.74
C SER A 28 7.71 -3.30 -18.62
N GLU A 29 6.39 -3.07 -18.51
CA GLU A 29 5.53 -3.69 -17.50
C GLU A 29 5.64 -5.22 -17.49
N LYS A 30 5.57 -5.85 -18.67
CA LYS A 30 5.49 -7.32 -18.78
C LYS A 30 6.73 -8.02 -18.24
N SER A 31 7.92 -7.45 -18.47
CA SER A 31 9.17 -7.95 -17.91
C SER A 31 9.23 -7.76 -16.41
N PHE A 32 8.78 -6.60 -15.89
CA PHE A 32 8.74 -6.37 -14.44
C PHE A 32 7.79 -7.35 -13.73
N CYS A 33 6.62 -7.60 -14.30
CA CYS A 33 5.68 -8.60 -13.78
C CYS A 33 6.25 -10.01 -13.79
N TRP A 34 6.98 -10.38 -14.84
CA TRP A 34 7.63 -11.69 -14.94
C TRP A 34 8.72 -11.86 -13.86
N ASP A 35 9.58 -10.87 -13.68
CA ASP A 35 10.70 -10.92 -12.74
C ASP A 35 10.26 -10.92 -11.27
N ASN A 36 9.10 -10.31 -10.97
CA ASN A 36 8.55 -10.21 -9.63
C ASN A 36 7.40 -11.20 -9.35
N PHE A 37 7.15 -12.14 -10.27
CA PHE A 37 6.06 -13.12 -10.16
C PHE A 37 4.66 -12.48 -9.96
N LEU A 38 4.42 -11.35 -10.62
CA LEU A 38 3.17 -10.60 -10.56
C LEU A 38 2.30 -10.85 -11.79
N SER A 39 0.99 -10.74 -11.61
CA SER A 39 0.05 -10.76 -12.74
C SER A 39 -0.17 -9.33 -13.25
N PRO A 40 0.12 -9.03 -14.53
CA PRO A 40 -0.12 -7.69 -15.10
C PRO A 40 -1.60 -7.31 -15.06
N VAL A 41 -2.49 -8.29 -15.27
CA VAL A 41 -3.94 -8.09 -15.17
C VAL A 41 -4.34 -7.63 -13.76
N THR A 42 -3.76 -8.25 -12.72
CA THR A 42 -4.07 -7.88 -11.33
C THR A 42 -3.57 -6.47 -11.00
N MET A 43 -2.41 -6.08 -11.52
CA MET A 43 -1.89 -4.72 -11.34
C MET A 43 -2.76 -3.67 -12.03
N GLN A 44 -3.20 -3.94 -13.27
CA GLN A 44 -4.13 -3.06 -13.97
C GLN A 44 -5.46 -2.92 -13.21
N MET A 45 -6.03 -4.03 -12.73
CA MET A 45 -7.25 -3.99 -11.91
C MET A 45 -7.07 -3.16 -10.64
N MET A 46 -5.90 -3.22 -10.00
CA MET A 46 -5.60 -2.39 -8.82
C MET A 46 -5.50 -0.91 -9.17
N GLU A 47 -4.93 -0.53 -10.31
CA GLU A 47 -4.93 0.87 -10.77
C GLU A 47 -6.35 1.35 -11.07
N ASP A 48 -7.16 0.54 -11.76
CA ASP A 48 -8.55 0.89 -12.08
C ASP A 48 -9.37 1.13 -10.80
N MET A 49 -9.19 0.29 -9.77
CA MET A 49 -9.85 0.48 -8.47
C MET A 49 -9.40 1.77 -7.79
N ARG A 50 -8.11 2.14 -7.85
CA ARG A 50 -7.61 3.40 -7.28
C ARG A 50 -8.28 4.60 -7.93
N VAL A 51 -8.39 4.60 -9.25
CA VAL A 51 -9.04 5.68 -10.00
C VAL A 51 -10.51 5.79 -9.59
N GLN A 52 -11.23 4.66 -9.51
CA GLN A 52 -12.62 4.64 -9.06
C GLN A 52 -12.80 5.23 -7.64
N PHE A 53 -11.91 4.91 -6.71
CA PHE A 53 -11.98 5.49 -5.36
C PHE A 53 -11.74 7.00 -5.35
N VAL A 54 -10.77 7.49 -6.13
CA VAL A 54 -10.52 8.93 -6.26
C VAL A 54 -11.72 9.64 -6.88
N ASP A 55 -12.36 9.04 -7.88
CA ASP A 55 -13.56 9.56 -8.52
C ASP A 55 -14.71 9.69 -7.52
N LEU A 56 -14.93 8.67 -6.69
CA LEU A 56 -15.94 8.70 -5.64
C LEU A 56 -15.65 9.78 -4.59
N LEU A 57 -14.42 9.87 -4.11
CA LEU A 57 -14.00 10.90 -3.14
C LEU A 57 -14.14 12.31 -3.72
N SER A 58 -13.90 12.46 -5.03
CA SER A 58 -14.08 13.73 -5.72
C SER A 58 -15.56 14.11 -5.86
N ASN A 59 -16.42 13.14 -6.21
CA ASN A 59 -17.86 13.36 -6.32
C ASN A 59 -18.50 13.77 -4.98
N ILE A 60 -17.97 13.29 -3.86
CA ILE A 60 -18.42 13.69 -2.51
C ILE A 60 -17.86 15.07 -2.11
N GLY A 61 -16.80 15.54 -2.79
CA GLY A 61 -16.16 16.84 -2.52
C GLY A 61 -14.95 16.77 -1.57
N PHE A 62 -14.47 15.56 -1.24
CA PHE A 62 -13.26 15.39 -0.42
C PHE A 62 -11.96 15.63 -1.20
N VAL A 63 -11.98 15.36 -2.51
CA VAL A 63 -10.82 15.51 -3.39
C VAL A 63 -11.16 16.40 -4.58
N ASP A 64 -10.46 17.51 -4.69
CA ASP A 64 -10.50 18.34 -5.89
C ASP A 64 -9.39 17.91 -6.86
N LYS A 65 -9.79 17.29 -7.98
CA LYS A 65 -8.87 16.84 -9.03
C LYS A 65 -8.11 17.99 -9.70
N SER A 66 -8.66 19.22 -9.66
CA SER A 66 -8.01 20.40 -10.27
C SER A 66 -6.75 20.84 -9.50
N ARG A 67 -6.67 20.53 -8.20
CA ARG A 67 -5.53 20.87 -7.34
C ARG A 67 -4.31 19.97 -7.55
N GLY A 68 -4.46 18.91 -8.35
CA GLY A 68 -3.43 17.91 -8.62
C GLY A 68 -3.20 16.94 -7.45
N ALA A 69 -2.71 15.74 -7.77
CA ALA A 69 -2.50 14.66 -6.78
C ALA A 69 -1.50 15.04 -5.68
N ASN A 70 -0.52 15.91 -5.97
CA ASN A 70 0.50 16.33 -5.01
C ASN A 70 -0.07 17.10 -3.81
N ALA A 71 -1.23 17.76 -3.96
CA ALA A 71 -1.87 18.45 -2.84
C ALA A 71 -2.35 17.49 -1.74
N TYR A 72 -2.65 16.23 -2.10
CA TYR A 72 -3.17 15.21 -1.18
C TYR A 72 -2.12 14.17 -0.79
N ASN A 73 -1.02 14.07 -1.53
CA ASN A 73 0.05 13.10 -1.31
C ASN A 73 1.25 13.64 -0.51
N GLN A 74 1.10 14.75 0.22
CA GLN A 74 2.21 15.35 0.98
C GLN A 74 2.85 14.40 2.01
N TYR A 75 2.05 13.53 2.61
CA TYR A 75 2.49 12.55 3.62
C TYR A 75 2.65 11.13 3.07
N SER A 76 2.66 10.94 1.74
CA SER A 76 2.74 9.60 1.13
C SER A 76 4.00 8.82 1.53
N HIS A 77 5.10 9.54 1.79
CA HIS A 77 6.38 8.94 2.18
C HIS A 77 6.54 8.75 3.70
N ASP A 78 5.62 9.28 4.51
CA ASP A 78 5.64 9.12 5.96
C ASP A 78 5.01 7.77 6.34
N LEU A 79 5.87 6.80 6.64
CA LEU A 79 5.46 5.45 6.99
C LEU A 79 4.64 5.41 8.29
N GLU A 80 4.88 6.32 9.24
CA GLU A 80 4.10 6.36 10.48
C GLU A 80 2.67 6.80 10.19
N MET A 81 2.49 7.84 9.37
CA MET A 81 1.17 8.31 8.94
C MET A 81 0.41 7.24 8.16
N VAL A 82 1.07 6.59 7.18
CA VAL A 82 0.45 5.49 6.41
C VAL A 82 0.08 4.32 7.33
N SER A 83 0.95 3.96 8.28
CA SER A 83 0.67 2.89 9.23
C SER A 83 -0.53 3.21 10.14
N ALA A 84 -0.67 4.47 10.57
CA ALA A 84 -1.79 4.91 11.40
C ALA A 84 -3.13 4.83 10.64
N ILE A 85 -3.15 5.25 9.38
CA ILE A 85 -4.34 5.15 8.51
C ILE A 85 -4.71 3.68 8.27
N LEU A 86 -3.72 2.82 8.02
CA LEU A 86 -3.95 1.37 7.87
C LEU A 86 -4.49 0.74 9.15
N CYS A 87 -3.94 1.10 10.31
CA CYS A 87 -4.45 0.66 11.61
C CYS A 87 -5.90 1.09 11.83
N ALA A 88 -6.26 2.33 11.47
CA ALA A 88 -7.63 2.83 11.58
C ALA A 88 -8.60 2.06 10.67
N GLY A 89 -8.19 1.74 9.43
CA GLY A 89 -9.03 1.00 8.48
C GLY A 89 -9.16 -0.49 8.77
N LEU A 90 -8.15 -1.10 9.40
CA LEU A 90 -8.16 -2.52 9.77
C LEU A 90 -8.75 -2.78 11.16
N TYR A 91 -8.90 -1.75 12.00
CA TYR A 91 -9.53 -1.88 13.31
C TYR A 91 -10.98 -2.39 13.17
N PRO A 92 -11.43 -3.36 13.98
CA PRO A 92 -10.81 -3.92 15.19
C PRO A 92 -9.95 -5.19 14.96
N ASN A 93 -9.56 -5.53 13.72
CA ASN A 93 -8.80 -6.75 13.38
C ASN A 93 -7.32 -6.66 13.82
N VAL A 94 -7.10 -6.61 15.13
CA VAL A 94 -5.78 -6.45 15.74
C VAL A 94 -5.38 -7.75 16.44
N VAL A 95 -4.13 -8.18 16.23
CA VAL A 95 -3.56 -9.36 16.88
C VAL A 95 -2.37 -8.93 17.72
N GLN A 96 -2.39 -9.26 19.01
CA GLN A 96 -1.27 -9.01 19.91
C GLN A 96 -0.33 -10.22 19.95
N CYS A 97 0.85 -10.09 19.34
CA CYS A 97 1.89 -11.11 19.41
C CYS A 97 2.68 -10.98 20.72
N LYS A 98 2.49 -11.91 21.66
CA LYS A 98 3.33 -12.00 22.86
C LYS A 98 4.70 -12.59 22.47
N ARG A 99 5.79 -11.93 22.85
CA ARG A 99 7.14 -12.50 22.65
C ARG A 99 7.23 -13.82 23.42
N ARG A 100 7.67 -14.88 22.74
CA ARG A 100 7.88 -16.20 23.33
C ARG A 100 8.90 -16.05 24.46
N GLY A 101 8.46 -16.25 25.70
CA GLY A 101 9.35 -16.22 26.87
C GLY A 101 10.45 -17.25 26.70
N LYS A 102 11.68 -16.90 27.10
CA LYS A 102 12.77 -17.87 27.21
C LYS A 102 12.28 -18.99 28.14
N TRP A 103 12.31 -20.23 27.65
CA TRP A 103 12.11 -21.39 28.51
C TRP A 103 13.21 -21.36 29.57
N THR A 104 12.85 -21.00 30.79
CA THR A 104 13.69 -21.28 31.95
C THR A 104 13.50 -22.77 32.25
N ALA A 105 14.43 -23.58 31.75
CA ALA A 105 14.61 -24.94 32.23
C ALA A 105 15.17 -24.85 33.66
N PHE A 106 14.48 -25.48 34.61
CA PHE A 106 14.98 -25.77 35.94
C PHE A 106 15.81 -27.06 35.91
#